data_AF-A0A2E0PVL2-F1
#
_entry.id   AF-A0A2E0PVL2-F1
#
_cell.length_a   1.000
_cell.length_b   1.000
_cell.length_c   1.000
_cell.angle_alpha   90.00
_cell.angle_beta   90.00
_cell.angle_gamma   90.00
#
_symmetry.space_group_name_H-M   'P 1'
#
loop_
_entity.id
_entity.type
_entity.pdbx_description
1 polymer ?
#
loop_
_entity_poly.entity_id
_entity_poly.type
_entity_poly.pdbx_seq_one_letter_code
_entity_poly.pdbx_strand_id
1 'polypeptide(L)'
;MDKIDVVIIGAGIAGITTAYYLQENFPNITYKIIESRNDLGGTWDQMTFPGVRADNDMYTYGYSFNPWQGSIIGKGRDIKKYINHTAEKFNIKKHMLFDTRVTSLSWKND
;
A
#
# COMPACT_ATOMS: atom_id res chain seq x y z
N MET A 1 0.26 -24.73 6.47
CA MET A 1 0.17 -23.37 5.91
C MET A 1 -0.88 -22.64 6.69
N ASP A 2 -0.56 -21.49 7.23
CA ASP A 2 -1.54 -20.67 7.95
C ASP A 2 -2.64 -20.25 6.98
N LYS A 3 -3.90 -20.37 7.41
CA LYS A 3 -5.05 -19.93 6.63
C LYS A 3 -5.04 -18.40 6.63
N ILE A 4 -5.00 -17.80 5.45
CA ILE A 4 -5.13 -16.35 5.25
C ILE A 4 -6.52 -16.07 4.69
N ASP A 5 -7.24 -15.16 5.31
CA ASP A 5 -8.61 -14.80 4.89
C ASP A 5 -8.60 -13.86 3.68
N VAL A 6 -7.65 -12.91 3.65
CA VAL A 6 -7.54 -11.92 2.56
C VAL A 6 -6.10 -11.79 2.06
N VAL A 7 -5.92 -11.87 0.74
CA VAL A 7 -4.66 -11.56 0.08
C VAL A 7 -4.82 -10.28 -0.73
N ILE A 8 -3.96 -9.29 -0.45
CA ILE A 8 -3.87 -8.03 -1.18
C ILE A 8 -2.65 -8.13 -2.12
N ILE A 9 -2.83 -7.80 -3.40
CA ILE A 9 -1.73 -7.82 -4.37
C ILE A 9 -1.32 -6.38 -4.67
N GLY A 10 -0.08 -6.04 -4.32
CA GLY A 10 0.53 -4.73 -4.49
C GLY A 10 0.54 -3.90 -3.21
N ALA A 11 1.70 -3.33 -2.88
CA ALA A 11 1.94 -2.45 -1.73
C ALA A 11 1.99 -0.96 -2.12
N GLY A 12 1.11 -0.55 -3.06
CA GLY A 12 0.85 0.85 -3.41
C GLY A 12 -0.20 1.50 -2.50
N ILE A 13 -0.58 2.74 -2.81
CA ILE A 13 -1.56 3.51 -2.00
C ILE A 13 -2.86 2.73 -1.74
N ALA A 14 -3.39 2.05 -2.77
CA ALA A 14 -4.60 1.24 -2.65
C ALA A 14 -4.41 0.06 -1.68
N GLY A 15 -3.29 -0.67 -1.79
CA GLY A 15 -3.01 -1.81 -0.92
C GLY A 15 -2.87 -1.42 0.56
N ILE A 16 -2.25 -0.27 0.84
CA ILE A 16 -2.17 0.27 2.21
C ILE A 16 -3.55 0.70 2.72
N THR A 17 -4.35 1.38 1.90
CA THR A 17 -5.73 1.76 2.26
C THR A 17 -6.58 0.53 2.59
N THR A 18 -6.52 -0.51 1.74
CA THR A 18 -7.24 -1.76 1.97
C THR A 18 -6.81 -2.39 3.28
N ALA A 19 -5.50 -2.55 3.51
CA ALA A 19 -4.99 -3.13 4.74
C ALA A 19 -5.40 -2.36 6.01
N TYR A 20 -5.36 -1.02 5.96
CA TYR A 20 -5.83 -0.19 7.07
C TYR A 20 -7.30 -0.48 7.40
N TYR A 21 -8.19 -0.43 6.42
CA TYR A 21 -9.62 -0.65 6.65
C TYR A 21 -9.97 -2.10 6.99
N LEU A 22 -9.17 -3.09 6.55
CA LEU A 22 -9.32 -4.46 7.02
C LEU A 22 -8.99 -4.57 8.51
N GLN A 23 -7.88 -3.98 8.96
CA GLN A 23 -7.50 -3.97 10.38
C GLN A 23 -8.53 -3.25 11.25
N GLU A 24 -9.02 -2.09 10.78
CA GLU A 24 -9.94 -1.24 11.54
C GLU A 24 -11.33 -1.90 11.68
N ASN A 25 -11.89 -2.40 10.58
CA ASN A 25 -13.26 -2.88 10.56
C ASN A 25 -13.41 -4.38 10.87
N PHE A 26 -12.33 -5.16 10.69
CA PHE A 26 -12.35 -6.61 10.80
C PHE A 26 -11.14 -7.13 11.59
N PRO A 27 -11.01 -6.81 12.89
CA PRO A 27 -9.80 -7.13 13.67
C PRO A 27 -9.48 -8.63 13.78
N ASN A 28 -10.45 -9.50 13.49
CA ASN A 28 -10.32 -10.95 13.58
C ASN A 28 -9.91 -11.63 12.26
N ILE A 29 -9.85 -10.91 11.14
CA ILE A 29 -9.40 -11.51 9.87
C ILE A 29 -7.89 -11.41 9.72
N THR A 30 -7.31 -12.44 9.14
CA THR A 30 -5.91 -12.48 8.78
C THR A 30 -5.74 -11.99 7.34
N TYR A 31 -4.72 -11.17 7.11
CA TYR A 31 -4.38 -10.72 5.76
C TYR A 31 -2.88 -10.71 5.50
N LYS A 32 -2.54 -10.80 4.22
CA LYS A 32 -1.18 -10.60 3.70
C LYS A 32 -1.20 -9.68 2.49
N ILE A 33 -0.19 -8.83 2.38
CA ILE A 33 0.07 -8.04 1.17
C ILE A 33 1.24 -8.70 0.43
N ILE A 34 1.08 -9.01 -0.84
CA ILE A 34 2.13 -9.56 -1.69
C ILE A 34 2.60 -8.46 -2.64
N GLU A 35 3.88 -8.12 -2.60
CA GLU A 35 4.51 -7.13 -3.46
C GLU A 35 5.67 -7.75 -4.24
N SER A 36 5.67 -7.49 -5.55
CA SER A 36 6.66 -7.98 -6.49
C SER A 36 8.03 -7.33 -6.37
N ARG A 37 8.09 -6.14 -5.76
CA ARG A 37 9.28 -5.33 -5.56
C ARG A 37 9.83 -5.51 -4.14
N ASN A 38 11.03 -5.00 -3.90
CA ASN A 38 11.71 -5.06 -2.60
C ASN A 38 11.25 -3.97 -1.62
N ASP A 39 10.40 -3.04 -2.04
CA ASP A 39 9.89 -1.93 -1.24
C ASP A 39 8.44 -1.59 -1.63
N LEU A 40 7.76 -0.92 -0.71
CA LEU A 40 6.39 -0.45 -0.90
C LEU A 40 6.38 0.92 -1.59
N GLY A 41 5.22 1.31 -2.12
CA GLY A 41 5.00 2.61 -2.76
C GLY A 41 4.28 2.51 -4.10
N GLY A 42 4.23 1.30 -4.68
CA GLY A 42 3.63 1.08 -6.00
C GLY A 42 4.28 1.99 -7.05
N THR A 43 3.47 2.75 -7.78
CA THR A 43 3.95 3.72 -8.77
C THR A 43 5.02 4.68 -8.22
N TRP A 44 4.92 5.09 -6.96
CA TRP A 44 5.87 6.03 -6.35
C TRP A 44 7.21 5.43 -5.97
N ASP A 45 7.30 4.09 -5.90
CA ASP A 45 8.56 3.37 -5.83
C ASP A 45 9.15 3.11 -7.22
N GLN A 46 8.29 2.82 -8.21
CA GLN A 46 8.71 2.49 -9.55
C GLN A 46 9.17 3.72 -10.37
N MET A 47 8.46 4.84 -10.24
CA MET A 47 8.67 6.04 -11.06
C MET A 47 9.54 7.06 -10.32
N THR A 48 10.85 7.01 -10.53
CA THR A 48 11.85 7.82 -9.81
C THR A 48 12.58 8.83 -10.68
N PHE A 49 12.07 9.11 -11.90
CA PHE A 49 12.66 10.09 -12.79
C PHE A 49 12.55 11.53 -12.24
N PRO A 50 13.46 12.45 -12.62
CA PRO A 50 13.45 13.82 -12.13
C PRO A 50 12.12 14.55 -12.44
N GLY A 51 11.54 15.17 -11.42
CA GLY A 51 10.32 15.98 -11.57
C GLY A 51 9.00 15.25 -11.38
N VAL A 52 9.01 13.94 -11.08
CA VAL A 52 7.81 13.17 -10.75
C VAL A 52 7.04 13.79 -9.56
N ARG A 53 5.74 13.96 -9.73
CA ARG A 53 4.83 14.58 -8.76
C ARG A 53 3.39 14.15 -9.05
N ALA A 54 2.51 14.37 -8.07
CA ALA A 54 1.06 14.26 -8.30
C ALA A 54 0.60 15.32 -9.31
N ASP A 55 -0.44 14.98 -10.06
CA ASP A 55 -1.20 15.89 -10.92
C ASP A 55 -2.45 16.45 -10.21
N ASN A 56 -2.93 15.77 -9.17
CA ASN A 56 -3.99 16.22 -8.28
C ASN A 56 -3.46 16.69 -6.91
N ASP A 57 -4.36 17.27 -6.12
CA ASP A 57 -4.04 17.70 -4.77
C ASP A 57 -3.90 16.49 -3.82
N MET A 58 -2.96 16.59 -2.90
CA MET A 58 -2.68 15.51 -1.95
C MET A 58 -3.73 15.39 -0.84
N TYR A 59 -4.63 16.35 -0.68
CA TYR A 59 -5.72 16.25 0.30
C TYR A 59 -6.84 15.33 -0.19
N THR A 60 -7.04 15.23 -1.51
CA THR A 60 -7.94 14.26 -2.13
C THR A 60 -7.25 12.95 -2.46
N TYR A 61 -5.96 12.97 -2.84
CA TYR A 61 -5.20 11.75 -3.14
C TYR A 61 -4.81 10.95 -1.88
N GLY A 62 -4.50 11.65 -0.79
CA GLY A 62 -3.95 11.07 0.42
C GLY A 62 -4.94 10.22 1.22
N TYR A 63 -4.43 9.55 2.24
CA TYR A 63 -5.24 8.77 3.18
C TYR A 63 -6.10 9.68 4.06
N SER A 64 -7.40 9.44 4.07
CA SER A 64 -8.34 10.10 4.99
C SER A 64 -8.01 9.84 6.47
N PHE A 65 -7.51 8.64 6.78
CA PHE A 65 -7.12 8.21 8.13
C PHE A 65 -5.70 8.64 8.54
N ASN A 66 -4.93 9.20 7.61
CA ASN A 66 -3.62 9.76 7.90
C ASN A 66 -3.35 10.97 7.01
N PRO A 67 -3.97 12.13 7.30
CA PRO A 67 -3.98 13.26 6.39
C PRO A 67 -2.58 13.76 6.02
N TRP A 68 -2.38 14.05 4.73
CA TRP A 68 -1.14 14.59 4.20
C TRP A 68 -0.79 15.96 4.81
N GLN A 69 0.49 16.17 5.13
CA GLN A 69 0.99 17.39 5.79
C GLN A 69 1.99 18.17 4.92
N GLY A 70 2.24 17.75 3.69
CA GLY A 70 3.19 18.39 2.77
C GLY A 70 2.55 19.42 1.86
N SER A 71 3.21 19.72 0.74
CA SER A 71 2.70 20.61 -0.30
C SER A 71 1.41 20.09 -0.94
N ILE A 72 0.54 21.00 -1.40
CA ILE A 72 -0.71 20.67 -2.13
C ILE A 72 -0.42 19.68 -3.26
N ILE A 73 0.62 19.97 -4.05
CA ILE A 73 1.13 19.06 -5.08
C ILE A 73 2.34 18.32 -4.49
N GLY A 74 2.18 17.03 -4.21
CA GLY A 74 3.23 16.19 -3.62
C GLY A 74 4.29 15.78 -4.65
N LYS A 75 5.57 15.85 -4.28
CA LYS A 75 6.65 15.27 -5.11
C LYS A 75 6.71 13.77 -4.89
N GLY A 76 7.08 13.00 -5.93
CA GLY A 76 7.00 11.54 -5.85
C GLY A 76 7.80 10.93 -4.69
N ARG A 77 8.99 11.46 -4.39
CA ARG A 77 9.78 11.03 -3.22
C ARG A 77 9.07 11.26 -1.88
N ASP A 78 8.32 12.35 -1.77
CA ASP A 78 7.64 12.74 -0.54
C ASP A 78 6.36 11.90 -0.38
N ILE A 79 5.68 11.59 -1.50
CA ILE A 79 4.54 10.65 -1.54
C ILE A 79 5.00 9.24 -1.17
N LYS A 80 6.11 8.74 -1.72
CA LYS A 80 6.69 7.43 -1.33
C LYS A 80 6.97 7.37 0.17
N LYS A 81 7.63 8.40 0.72
CA LYS A 81 7.91 8.50 2.17
C LYS A 81 6.64 8.49 3.00
N TYR A 82 5.61 9.20 2.56
CA TYR A 82 4.30 9.24 3.22
C TYR A 82 3.60 7.88 3.22
N ILE A 83 3.62 7.14 2.11
CA ILE A 83 3.08 5.77 2.04
C ILE A 83 3.84 4.87 3.01
N ASN A 84 5.19 4.94 3.04
CA ASN A 84 6.01 4.12 3.92
C ASN A 84 5.74 4.43 5.40
N HIS A 85 5.76 5.72 5.76
CA HIS A 85 5.44 6.17 7.11
C HIS A 85 4.04 5.75 7.56
N THR A 86 3.05 5.80 6.65
CA THR A 86 1.68 5.33 6.95
C THR A 86 1.68 3.83 7.22
N ALA A 87 2.31 3.03 6.37
CA ALA A 87 2.38 1.58 6.54
C ALA A 87 3.08 1.19 7.85
N GLU A 88 4.09 1.94 8.28
CA GLU A 88 4.77 1.75 9.56
C GLU A 88 3.89 2.17 10.74
N LYS A 89 3.30 3.38 10.69
CA LYS A 89 2.43 3.93 11.73
C LYS A 89 1.27 3.00 12.10
N PHE A 90 0.67 2.34 11.12
CA PHE A 90 -0.46 1.43 11.34
C PHE A 90 -0.04 -0.05 11.40
N ASN A 91 1.26 -0.34 11.55
CA ASN A 91 1.81 -1.69 11.64
C ASN A 91 1.46 -2.60 10.45
N ILE A 92 1.20 -2.04 9.27
CA ILE A 92 0.81 -2.79 8.06
C ILE A 92 2.03 -3.49 7.45
N LYS A 93 3.22 -2.89 7.56
CA LYS A 93 4.46 -3.41 6.96
C LYS A 93 4.82 -4.84 7.38
N LYS A 94 4.45 -5.26 8.60
CA LYS A 94 4.68 -6.64 9.11
C LYS A 94 3.81 -7.71 8.41
N HIS A 95 2.78 -7.30 7.68
CA HIS A 95 1.89 -8.16 6.91
C HIS A 95 2.32 -8.30 5.44
N MET A 96 3.40 -7.62 5.03
CA MET A 96 3.89 -7.63 3.66
C MET A 96 4.86 -8.78 3.40
N LEU A 97 4.79 -9.31 2.19
CA LEU A 97 5.77 -10.22 1.60
C LEU A 97 6.29 -9.55 0.32
N PHE A 98 7.53 -9.06 0.39
CA PHE A 98 8.24 -8.42 -0.72
C PHE A 98 8.89 -9.44 -1.65
N ASP A 99 9.45 -8.95 -2.76
CA ASP A 99 10.17 -9.74 -3.77
C ASP A 99 9.38 -10.96 -4.26
N THR A 100 8.05 -10.85 -4.25
CA THR A 100 7.14 -11.96 -4.53
C THR A 100 6.13 -11.53 -5.58
N ARG A 101 6.29 -12.04 -6.80
CA ARG A 101 5.37 -11.78 -7.90
C ARG A 101 4.29 -12.85 -7.95
N VAL A 102 3.03 -12.44 -7.81
CA VAL A 102 1.89 -13.32 -8.13
C VAL A 102 1.83 -13.52 -9.64
N THR A 103 1.91 -14.77 -10.11
CA THR A 103 1.90 -15.13 -11.54
C THR A 103 0.55 -15.64 -12.02
N SER A 104 -0.27 -16.16 -11.12
CA SER A 104 -1.59 -16.73 -11.45
C SER A 104 -2.48 -16.74 -10.21
N LEU A 105 -3.79 -16.64 -10.43
CA LEU A 105 -4.82 -16.89 -9.44
C LEU A 105 -5.82 -17.87 -10.06
N SER A 106 -6.21 -18.90 -9.31
CA SER A 106 -7.26 -19.81 -9.72
C SER A 106 -8.32 -19.83 -8.65
N TRP A 107 -9.55 -19.54 -9.06
CA TRP A 107 -10.69 -19.72 -8.18
C TRP A 107 -11.03 -21.22 -8.11
N LYS A 108 -11.23 -21.72 -6.90
CA LYS A 108 -11.74 -23.08 -6.69
C LYS A 108 -13.23 -22.96 -6.38
N ASN A 109 -14.06 -23.38 -7.33
CA ASN A 109 -15.45 -23.72 -7.06
C ASN A 109 -15.51 -25.14 -6.45
N ASP A 110 -16.61 -25.42 -5.76
CA ASP A 110 -16.99 -26.79 -5.41
C ASP A 110 -17.38 -27.61 -6.65
#